data_AF-A0A7W9M313-F1
#
_entry.id   AF-A0A7W9M313-F1
#
_cell.length_a   1.000
_cell.length_b   1.000
_cell.length_c   1.000
_cell.angle_alpha   90.00
_cell.angle_beta   90.00
_cell.angle_gamma   90.00
#
_symmetry.space_group_name_H-M   'P 1'
#
loop_
_entity.id
_entity.type
_entity.pdbx_description
1 polymer ?
#
loop_
_entity_poly.entity_id
_entity_poly.type
_entity_poly.pdbx_seq_one_letter_code
_entity_poly.pdbx_strand_id
1 'polypeptide(L)'
;MVDEVRIKADTVLPARREAVTLRTDDGLALVGELALPADRVPRATLVLLHPLPTHGGMMDSHLYRKAAWRLPALADLAVLRFNTRGTVSEAGRSEGAFDHAVGERLDVAAALAFAADRGLPSVWLVGWSFGTDLALMHGCDPIVEGAVLISPPLRWSEPDHLRVWARTGKPVVCLVPEFDTYLPPAEARRRFGADIPTADVIDFPGAKHLMVGHSDKVLDAIVSAAVPEVPTPLPRTWSGPHERRQVTIVTS
;
A
#
# COMPACT_ATOMS: atom_id res chain seq x y z
N MET A 1 23.40 -2.12 -27.24
CA MET A 1 22.01 -2.61 -27.23
C MET A 1 21.81 -3.17 -25.84
N VAL A 2 21.06 -2.47 -24.97
CA VAL A 2 20.70 -3.07 -23.67
C VAL A 2 19.50 -3.96 -23.98
N ASP A 3 19.63 -5.26 -23.73
CA ASP A 3 18.56 -6.21 -24.02
C ASP A 3 17.34 -5.86 -23.16
N GLU A 4 16.20 -5.67 -23.81
CA GLU A 4 14.93 -5.43 -23.15
C GLU A 4 14.49 -6.70 -22.41
N VAL A 5 14.35 -6.62 -21.09
CA VAL A 5 13.96 -7.75 -20.24
C VAL A 5 12.50 -7.65 -19.83
N ARG A 6 11.83 -8.80 -19.72
CA ARG A 6 10.48 -8.86 -19.12
C ARG A 6 10.56 -8.66 -17.61
N ILE A 7 9.75 -7.77 -17.08
CA ILE A 7 9.61 -7.55 -15.63
C ILE A 7 8.89 -8.76 -15.03
N LYS A 8 9.57 -9.46 -14.12
CA LYS A 8 9.08 -10.66 -13.42
C LYS A 8 8.94 -10.40 -11.93
N ALA A 9 8.48 -11.42 -11.19
CA ALA A 9 8.20 -11.31 -9.76
C ALA A 9 9.44 -10.99 -8.90
N ASP A 10 10.64 -11.33 -9.39
CA ASP A 10 11.95 -11.15 -8.79
C ASP A 10 12.73 -9.94 -9.33
N THR A 11 12.17 -9.21 -10.30
CA THR A 11 12.81 -8.04 -10.90
C THR A 11 12.75 -6.83 -9.95
N VAL A 12 13.92 -6.29 -9.64
CA VAL A 12 14.09 -5.04 -8.89
C VAL A 12 14.60 -3.97 -9.85
N LEU A 13 13.85 -2.88 -9.99
CA LEU A 13 14.22 -1.75 -10.83
C LEU A 13 14.98 -0.67 -10.03
N PRO A 14 15.72 0.22 -10.70
CA PRO A 14 16.54 1.23 -10.06
C PRO A 14 15.73 2.11 -9.09
N ALA A 15 16.24 2.26 -7.88
CA ALA A 15 15.68 3.12 -6.84
C ALA A 15 16.75 3.41 -5.79
N ARG A 16 16.63 4.55 -5.10
CA ARG A 16 17.37 4.79 -3.85
C ARG A 16 16.54 4.17 -2.71
N ARG A 17 17.10 3.19 -2.01
CA ARG A 17 16.40 2.45 -0.95
C ARG A 17 17.07 2.70 0.39
N GLU A 18 16.27 3.11 1.36
CA GLU A 18 16.71 3.42 2.71
C GLU A 18 15.95 2.52 3.69
N ALA A 19 16.66 1.76 4.52
CA ALA A 19 16.06 1.18 5.71
C ALA A 19 15.73 2.31 6.69
N VAL A 20 14.52 2.32 7.23
CA VAL A 20 14.04 3.38 8.11
C VAL A 20 13.47 2.79 9.39
N THR A 21 13.48 3.59 10.46
CA THR A 21 12.80 3.27 11.71
C THR A 21 11.78 4.36 11.98
N LEU A 22 10.50 3.98 12.05
CA LEU A 22 9.43 4.89 12.44
C LEU A 22 9.29 4.84 13.96
N ARG A 23 9.20 5.99 14.61
CA ARG A 23 9.00 6.08 16.06
C ARG A 23 7.57 6.48 16.34
N THR A 24 6.86 5.66 17.09
CA THR A 24 5.49 5.96 17.51
C THR A 24 5.47 6.83 18.76
N ASP A 25 4.35 7.52 19.01
CA ASP A 25 4.18 8.36 20.20
C ASP A 25 4.21 7.57 21.52
N ASP A 26 3.87 6.26 21.48
CA ASP A 26 4.01 5.34 22.61
C ASP A 26 5.44 4.75 22.73
N GLY A 27 6.39 5.22 21.91
CA GLY A 27 7.83 4.95 22.05
C GLY A 27 8.33 3.70 21.32
N LEU A 28 7.52 3.05 20.49
CA LEU A 28 7.91 1.85 19.74
C LEU A 28 8.75 2.22 18.51
N ALA A 29 9.73 1.37 18.19
CA ALA A 29 10.46 1.38 16.94
C ALA A 29 9.83 0.40 15.92
N LEU A 30 9.33 0.93 14.81
CA LEU A 30 8.78 0.16 13.71
C LEU A 30 9.78 0.07 12.56
N VAL A 31 9.99 -1.14 12.04
CA VAL A 31 10.87 -1.42 10.91
C VAL A 31 10.20 -1.00 9.61
N GLY A 32 10.91 -0.28 8.75
CA GLY A 32 10.42 0.11 7.43
C GLY A 32 11.50 0.27 6.36
N GLU A 33 11.06 0.55 5.15
CA GLU A 33 11.89 0.89 3.99
C GLU A 33 11.22 2.06 3.23
N LEU A 34 12.01 3.06 2.89
CA LEU A 34 11.65 4.10 1.93
C LEU A 34 12.38 3.83 0.61
N ALA A 35 11.63 3.63 -0.47
CA ALA A 35 12.15 3.54 -1.82
C ALA A 35 11.80 4.81 -2.62
N LEU A 36 12.82 5.49 -3.15
CA LEU A 36 12.70 6.72 -3.93
C LEU A 36 13.16 6.49 -5.37
N PRO A 37 12.65 7.26 -6.35
CA PRO A 37 13.20 7.28 -7.70
C PRO A 37 14.72 7.54 -7.65
N ALA A 38 15.45 6.88 -8.55
CA ALA A 38 16.92 6.86 -8.53
C ALA A 38 17.51 8.26 -8.80
N ASP A 39 16.95 8.95 -9.78
CA ASP A 39 17.47 10.19 -10.37
C ASP A 39 16.38 11.28 -10.53
N ARG A 40 15.18 11.06 -9.98
CA ARG A 40 14.03 11.97 -10.09
C ARG A 40 13.47 12.35 -8.73
N VAL A 41 12.77 13.49 -8.70
CA VAL A 41 11.93 13.88 -7.56
C VAL A 41 10.64 13.06 -7.64
N PRO A 42 10.15 12.48 -6.53
CA PRO A 42 8.89 11.75 -6.53
C PRO A 42 7.71 12.60 -6.98
N ARG A 43 6.79 12.03 -7.76
CA ARG A 43 5.50 12.66 -8.11
C ARG A 43 4.51 12.61 -6.96
N ALA A 44 4.47 11.47 -6.28
CA ALA A 44 3.62 11.21 -5.13
C ALA A 44 4.28 10.16 -4.24
N THR A 45 3.69 9.95 -3.06
CA THR A 45 4.20 9.04 -2.04
C THR A 45 3.14 8.03 -1.65
N LEU A 46 3.46 6.75 -1.79
CA LEU A 46 2.61 5.66 -1.33
C LEU A 46 3.05 5.22 0.06
N VAL A 47 2.17 5.34 1.05
CA VAL A 47 2.33 4.74 2.37
C VAL A 47 1.56 3.42 2.40
N LEU A 48 2.29 2.31 2.48
CA LEU A 48 1.74 0.96 2.32
C LEU A 48 1.37 0.33 3.67
N LEU A 49 0.07 0.04 3.87
CA LEU A 49 -0.48 -0.55 5.10
C LEU A 49 -0.80 -2.04 4.87
N HIS A 50 0.01 -2.92 5.44
CA HIS A 50 0.07 -4.33 5.05
C HIS A 50 -1.14 -5.16 5.50
N PRO A 51 -1.36 -6.36 4.91
CA PRO A 51 -2.42 -7.28 5.35
C PRO A 51 -2.14 -7.83 6.75
N LEU A 52 -3.11 -8.57 7.30
CA LEU A 52 -3.16 -8.94 8.72
C LEU A 52 -1.88 -9.66 9.21
N PRO A 53 -1.14 -9.10 10.19
CA PRO A 53 0.11 -9.70 10.67
C PRO A 53 -0.01 -11.13 11.17
N THR A 54 -1.08 -11.44 11.89
CA THR A 54 -1.33 -12.78 12.45
C THR A 54 -1.57 -13.87 11.38
N HIS A 55 -1.71 -13.49 10.12
CA HIS A 55 -1.87 -14.38 8.97
C HIS A 55 -0.71 -14.24 7.96
N GLY A 56 0.46 -13.79 8.43
CA GLY A 56 1.68 -13.65 7.63
C GLY A 56 1.74 -12.37 6.79
N GLY A 57 0.85 -11.40 7.05
CA GLY A 57 0.90 -10.10 6.40
C GLY A 57 2.01 -9.21 6.96
N MET A 58 2.79 -8.61 6.06
CA MET A 58 3.95 -7.79 6.42
C MET A 58 4.36 -6.84 5.28
N MET A 59 5.30 -5.93 5.51
CA MET A 59 5.74 -4.91 4.54
C MET A 59 6.30 -5.47 3.22
N ASP A 60 6.81 -6.70 3.23
CA ASP A 60 7.32 -7.43 2.07
C ASP A 60 6.27 -8.32 1.38
N SER A 61 4.99 -8.18 1.72
CA SER A 61 3.93 -8.96 1.09
C SER A 61 3.94 -8.74 -0.41
N HIS A 62 3.56 -9.74 -1.20
CA HIS A 62 3.95 -9.82 -2.61
C HIS A 62 3.54 -8.60 -3.47
N LEU A 63 2.43 -7.90 -3.16
CA LEU A 63 2.05 -6.65 -3.83
C LEU A 63 2.99 -5.50 -3.46
N TYR A 64 3.25 -5.30 -2.17
CA TYR A 64 4.02 -4.18 -1.65
C TYR A 64 5.51 -4.28 -1.94
N ARG A 65 6.04 -5.50 -1.92
CA ARG A 65 7.39 -5.76 -2.42
C ARG A 65 7.52 -5.37 -3.90
N LYS A 66 6.57 -5.77 -4.75
CA LYS A 66 6.58 -5.39 -6.17
C LYS A 66 6.37 -3.89 -6.35
N ALA A 67 5.52 -3.25 -5.54
CA ALA A 67 5.32 -1.81 -5.57
C ALA A 67 6.64 -1.07 -5.28
N ALA A 68 7.28 -1.39 -4.16
CA ALA A 68 8.58 -0.81 -3.79
C ALA A 68 9.68 -1.13 -4.82
N TRP A 69 9.67 -2.33 -5.42
CA TRP A 69 10.66 -2.75 -6.41
C TRP A 69 10.53 -2.08 -7.77
N ARG A 70 9.34 -1.58 -8.13
CA ARG A 70 9.04 -1.21 -9.53
C ARG A 70 8.56 0.24 -9.67
N LEU A 71 7.66 0.70 -8.80
CA LEU A 71 6.99 1.99 -8.96
C LEU A 71 7.94 3.22 -8.88
N PRO A 72 9.05 3.20 -8.12
CA PRO A 72 10.02 4.29 -8.18
C PRO A 72 10.61 4.51 -9.58
N ALA A 73 10.79 3.45 -10.37
CA ALA A 73 11.35 3.54 -11.72
C ALA A 73 10.27 3.67 -12.81
N LEU A 74 9.10 3.07 -12.62
CA LEU A 74 8.04 3.04 -13.64
C LEU A 74 7.10 4.24 -13.59
N ALA A 75 6.99 4.92 -12.44
CA ALA A 75 6.00 5.96 -12.21
C ALA A 75 6.52 7.13 -11.36
N ASP A 76 7.84 7.20 -11.12
CA ASP A 76 8.47 8.21 -10.27
C ASP A 76 7.81 8.32 -8.87
N LEU A 77 7.40 7.20 -8.27
CA LEU A 77 6.74 7.19 -6.96
C LEU A 77 7.71 6.95 -5.82
N ALA A 78 7.55 7.71 -4.73
CA ALA A 78 8.10 7.32 -3.43
C ALA A 78 7.23 6.21 -2.83
N VAL A 79 7.85 5.19 -2.26
CA VAL A 79 7.14 4.07 -1.63
C VAL A 79 7.67 3.89 -0.21
N LEU A 80 6.88 4.27 0.78
CA LEU A 80 7.11 3.99 2.19
C LEU A 80 6.33 2.74 2.58
N ARG A 81 7.06 1.70 2.99
CA ARG A 81 6.48 0.47 3.53
C ARG A 81 7.07 0.20 4.91
N PHE A 82 6.25 -0.32 5.81
CA PHE A 82 6.69 -0.61 7.18
C PHE A 82 5.88 -1.75 7.78
N ASN A 83 6.45 -2.38 8.79
CA ASN A 83 5.80 -3.39 9.61
C ASN A 83 5.09 -2.69 10.78
N THR A 84 3.79 -2.91 10.94
CA THR A 84 3.05 -2.49 12.14
C THR A 84 3.58 -3.21 13.39
N ARG A 85 3.24 -2.70 14.57
CA ARG A 85 3.68 -3.22 15.87
C ARG A 85 3.63 -4.75 15.96
N GLY A 86 4.74 -5.34 16.42
CA GLY A 86 4.91 -6.79 16.55
C GLY A 86 5.12 -7.59 15.24
N THR A 87 4.94 -6.98 14.07
CA THR A 87 5.06 -7.65 12.76
C THR A 87 6.52 -7.97 12.41
N VAL A 88 6.73 -9.11 11.74
CA VAL A 88 8.04 -9.59 11.28
C VAL A 88 8.10 -9.64 9.76
N SER A 89 9.22 -9.20 9.19
CA SER A 89 9.60 -9.48 7.80
C SER A 89 11.10 -9.76 7.70
N GLU A 90 11.63 -9.83 6.47
CA GLU A 90 13.07 -10.02 6.22
C GLU A 90 13.89 -8.86 6.78
N ALA A 91 13.29 -7.67 6.90
CA ALA A 91 13.93 -6.48 7.45
C ALA A 91 14.02 -6.47 8.99
N GLY A 92 13.38 -7.43 9.68
CA GLY A 92 13.37 -7.52 11.14
C GLY A 92 11.96 -7.51 11.74
N ARG A 93 11.88 -7.31 13.05
CA ARG A 93 10.64 -7.26 13.83
C ARG A 93 10.41 -5.86 14.36
N SER A 94 9.24 -5.29 14.10
CA SER A 94 8.77 -4.07 14.77
C SER A 94 8.45 -4.36 16.24
N GLU A 95 8.77 -3.42 17.12
CA GLU A 95 8.48 -3.55 18.56
C GLU A 95 6.97 -3.58 18.85
N GLY A 96 6.61 -3.94 20.08
CA GLY A 96 5.22 -4.07 20.52
C GLY A 96 4.56 -5.38 20.08
N ALA A 97 3.23 -5.37 20.06
CA ALA A 97 2.40 -6.51 19.69
C ALA A 97 1.16 -6.04 18.93
N PHE A 98 0.63 -6.90 18.06
CA PHE A 98 -0.62 -6.66 17.34
C PHE A 98 -1.75 -6.31 18.32
N ASP A 99 -2.46 -5.23 18.04
CA ASP A 99 -3.45 -4.63 18.94
C ASP A 99 -4.80 -4.39 18.24
N HIS A 100 -5.14 -5.27 17.30
CA HIS A 100 -6.47 -5.35 16.70
C HIS A 100 -6.98 -4.03 16.10
N ALA A 101 -6.13 -3.30 15.38
CA ALA A 101 -6.39 -1.99 14.79
C ALA A 101 -6.54 -0.82 15.78
N VAL A 102 -6.33 -1.05 17.08
CA VAL A 102 -6.42 -0.01 18.12
C VAL A 102 -5.08 0.68 18.27
N GLY A 103 -4.05 -0.05 18.70
CA GLY A 103 -2.69 0.46 18.83
C GLY A 103 -2.08 0.89 17.50
N GLU A 104 -2.39 0.18 16.41
CA GLU A 104 -1.87 0.49 15.06
C GLU A 104 -2.22 1.89 14.57
N ARG A 105 -3.16 2.61 15.21
CA ARG A 105 -3.38 4.04 14.98
C ARG A 105 -2.11 4.88 15.15
N LEU A 106 -1.27 4.54 16.13
CA LEU A 106 -0.01 5.24 16.40
C LEU A 106 1.06 4.86 15.38
N ASP A 107 0.96 3.67 14.80
CA ASP A 107 1.85 3.21 13.73
C ASP A 107 1.56 3.96 12.43
N VAL A 108 0.27 4.14 12.10
CA VAL A 108 -0.18 4.96 10.96
C VAL A 108 0.26 6.42 11.16
N ALA A 109 0.04 6.98 12.34
CA ALA A 109 0.47 8.34 12.67
C ALA A 109 1.99 8.51 12.51
N ALA A 110 2.80 7.55 12.99
CA ALA A 110 4.26 7.58 12.83
C ALA A 110 4.71 7.53 11.36
N ALA A 111 4.03 6.76 10.51
CA ALA A 111 4.32 6.71 9.09
C ALA A 111 3.99 8.02 8.36
N LEU A 112 2.86 8.65 8.72
CA LEU A 112 2.46 9.95 8.17
C LEU A 112 3.36 11.08 8.65
N ALA A 113 3.70 11.10 9.93
CA ALA A 113 4.67 12.06 10.49
C ALA A 113 6.03 11.92 9.81
N PHE A 114 6.53 10.69 9.62
CA PHE A 114 7.77 10.45 8.88
C PHE A 114 7.71 10.98 7.45
N ALA A 115 6.59 10.78 6.74
CA ALA A 115 6.42 11.29 5.39
C ALA A 115 6.42 12.83 5.35
N ALA A 116 5.74 13.47 6.30
CA ALA A 116 5.71 14.92 6.45
C ALA A 116 7.10 15.49 6.77
N ASP A 117 7.81 14.92 7.75
CA ASP A 117 9.15 15.36 8.17
C ASP A 117 10.19 15.22 7.05
N ARG A 118 10.04 14.18 6.22
CA ARG A 118 10.88 13.98 5.03
C ARG A 118 10.49 14.88 3.84
N GLY A 119 9.41 15.65 3.95
CA GLY A 119 8.89 16.50 2.88
C GLY A 119 8.45 15.69 1.65
N LEU A 120 7.91 14.49 1.86
CA LEU A 120 7.47 13.63 0.78
C LEU A 120 6.16 14.17 0.14
N PRO A 121 6.08 14.26 -1.20
CA PRO A 121 4.96 14.91 -1.88
C PRO A 121 3.75 13.99 -1.97
N SER A 122 2.56 14.60 -2.06
CA SER A 122 1.29 13.97 -2.43
C SER A 122 1.10 12.58 -1.83
N VAL A 123 0.83 12.54 -0.51
CA VAL A 123 0.77 11.29 0.25
C VAL A 123 -0.54 10.57 -0.01
N TRP A 124 -0.44 9.31 -0.46
CA TRP A 124 -1.55 8.40 -0.66
C TRP A 124 -1.39 7.19 0.25
N LEU A 125 -2.48 6.78 0.88
CA LEU A 125 -2.52 5.53 1.62
C LEU A 125 -2.87 4.39 0.67
N VAL A 126 -2.12 3.30 0.73
CA VAL A 126 -2.48 2.06 0.05
C VAL A 126 -2.64 1.00 1.12
N GLY A 127 -3.88 0.65 1.43
CA GLY A 127 -4.20 -0.41 2.38
C GLY A 127 -4.50 -1.73 1.67
N TRP A 128 -4.13 -2.85 2.26
CA TRP A 128 -4.51 -4.17 1.77
C TRP A 128 -5.06 -5.04 2.91
N SER A 129 -6.25 -5.60 2.71
CA SER A 129 -6.95 -6.40 3.73
C SER A 129 -7.04 -5.61 5.06
N PHE A 130 -6.48 -6.12 6.16
CA PHE A 130 -6.31 -5.38 7.43
C PHE A 130 -5.85 -3.93 7.27
N GLY A 131 -4.88 -3.65 6.40
CA GLY A 131 -4.40 -2.29 6.20
C GLY A 131 -5.42 -1.34 5.58
N THR A 132 -6.48 -1.85 4.94
CA THR A 132 -7.61 -1.01 4.49
C THR A 132 -8.43 -0.49 5.67
N ASP A 133 -8.61 -1.29 6.71
CA ASP A 133 -9.26 -0.85 7.94
C ASP A 133 -8.42 0.22 8.63
N LEU A 134 -7.09 0.03 8.69
CA LEU A 134 -6.18 1.06 9.21
C LEU A 134 -6.25 2.37 8.41
N ALA A 135 -6.27 2.29 7.08
CA ALA A 135 -6.42 3.47 6.22
C ALA A 135 -7.74 4.21 6.52
N LEU A 136 -8.85 3.47 6.59
CA LEU A 136 -10.17 4.03 6.80
C LEU A 136 -10.31 4.67 8.18
N MET A 137 -9.83 3.98 9.23
CA MET A 137 -10.00 4.41 10.63
C MET A 137 -9.05 5.54 11.02
N HIS A 138 -7.78 5.46 10.60
CA HIS A 138 -6.70 6.29 11.15
C HIS A 138 -5.98 7.14 10.12
N GLY A 139 -6.35 7.02 8.84
CA GLY A 139 -5.60 7.56 7.73
C GLY A 139 -6.12 8.85 7.12
N CYS A 140 -7.27 9.37 7.53
CA CYS A 140 -7.87 10.57 6.93
C CYS A 140 -7.21 11.89 7.44
N ASP A 141 -5.89 11.90 7.49
CA ASP A 141 -5.05 13.01 7.97
C ASP A 141 -4.93 14.14 6.92
N PRO A 142 -4.79 15.43 7.30
CA PRO A 142 -4.63 16.53 6.35
C PRO A 142 -3.56 16.34 5.25
N ILE A 143 -2.44 15.65 5.52
CA ILE A 143 -1.40 15.45 4.49
C ILE A 143 -1.78 14.40 3.44
N VAL A 144 -2.77 13.56 3.74
CA VAL A 144 -3.19 12.47 2.86
C VAL A 144 -4.16 13.01 1.81
N GLU A 145 -3.81 12.80 0.54
CA GLU A 145 -4.62 13.23 -0.61
C GLU A 145 -5.70 12.21 -0.98
N GLY A 146 -5.46 10.91 -0.75
CA GLY A 146 -6.39 9.86 -1.12
C GLY A 146 -6.01 8.48 -0.59
N ALA A 147 -6.88 7.50 -0.82
CA ALA A 147 -6.63 6.11 -0.45
C ALA A 147 -6.97 5.11 -1.56
N VAL A 148 -6.13 4.08 -1.69
CA VAL A 148 -6.40 2.88 -2.48
C VAL A 148 -6.57 1.70 -1.52
N LEU A 149 -7.74 1.07 -1.53
CA LEU A 149 -8.13 0.00 -0.64
C LEU A 149 -8.19 -1.33 -1.42
N ILE A 150 -7.24 -2.21 -1.16
CA ILE A 150 -7.12 -3.50 -1.86
C ILE A 150 -7.80 -4.58 -1.01
N SER A 151 -8.79 -5.27 -1.57
CA SER A 151 -9.55 -6.33 -0.88
C SER A 151 -10.06 -5.89 0.52
N PRO A 152 -10.82 -4.78 0.63
CA PRO A 152 -11.19 -4.23 1.93
C PRO A 152 -12.21 -5.13 2.64
N PRO A 153 -11.89 -5.79 3.77
CA PRO A 153 -12.84 -6.67 4.44
C PRO A 153 -13.84 -5.89 5.29
N LEU A 154 -13.56 -4.61 5.58
CA LEU A 154 -14.32 -3.74 6.48
C LEU A 154 -14.61 -4.45 7.81
N ARG A 155 -13.55 -5.02 8.41
CA ARG A 155 -13.65 -5.88 9.59
C ARG A 155 -13.58 -5.08 10.89
N TRP A 156 -12.79 -4.01 10.90
CA TRP A 156 -12.62 -3.13 12.06
C TRP A 156 -13.17 -1.73 11.80
N SER A 157 -13.13 -1.28 10.56
CA SER A 157 -13.77 -0.03 10.15
C SER A 157 -15.28 -0.11 10.29
N GLU A 158 -15.87 1.03 10.62
CA GLU A 158 -17.29 1.20 10.90
C GLU A 158 -17.83 2.30 9.97
N PRO A 159 -19.16 2.38 9.75
CA PRO A 159 -19.75 3.40 8.88
C PRO A 159 -19.27 4.83 9.16
N ASP A 160 -19.07 5.18 10.43
CA ASP A 160 -18.61 6.52 10.80
C ASP A 160 -17.17 6.82 10.35
N HIS A 161 -16.29 5.81 10.33
CA HIS A 161 -14.95 5.93 9.77
C HIS A 161 -15.01 6.22 8.26
N LEU A 162 -15.88 5.52 7.52
CA LEU A 162 -16.09 5.76 6.09
C LEU A 162 -16.63 7.17 5.84
N ARG A 163 -17.60 7.62 6.64
CA ARG A 163 -18.18 8.96 6.52
C ARG A 163 -17.18 10.09 6.78
N VAL A 164 -16.08 9.83 7.51
CA VAL A 164 -14.98 10.81 7.61
C VAL A 164 -14.41 11.11 6.22
N TRP A 165 -14.08 10.07 5.44
CA TRP A 165 -13.58 10.22 4.08
C TRP A 165 -14.58 10.90 3.14
N ALA A 166 -15.87 10.57 3.28
CA ALA A 166 -16.92 11.23 2.51
C ALA A 166 -16.99 12.73 2.79
N ARG A 167 -16.88 13.14 4.06
CA ARG A 167 -16.89 14.56 4.47
C ARG A 167 -15.67 15.32 3.95
N THR A 168 -14.51 14.69 3.83
CA THR A 168 -13.32 15.35 3.29
C THR A 168 -13.33 15.45 1.77
N GLY A 169 -14.16 14.66 1.07
CA GLY A 169 -14.20 14.61 -0.39
C GLY A 169 -12.93 14.05 -1.02
N LYS A 170 -12.07 13.41 -0.23
CA LYS A 170 -10.81 12.82 -0.70
C LYS A 170 -11.12 11.57 -1.53
N PRO A 171 -10.43 11.33 -2.65
CA PRO A 171 -10.62 10.14 -3.45
C PRO A 171 -10.35 8.86 -2.65
N VAL A 172 -11.28 7.91 -2.75
CA VAL A 172 -11.15 6.55 -2.22
C VAL A 172 -11.43 5.58 -3.35
N VAL A 173 -10.44 4.76 -3.69
CA VAL A 173 -10.52 3.74 -4.74
C VAL A 173 -10.47 2.36 -4.10
N CYS A 174 -11.49 1.54 -4.30
CA CYS A 174 -11.63 0.21 -3.73
C CYS A 174 -11.43 -0.85 -4.82
N LEU A 175 -10.37 -1.65 -4.71
CA LEU A 175 -10.10 -2.78 -5.60
C LEU A 175 -10.70 -4.05 -5.00
N VAL A 176 -11.83 -4.50 -5.54
CA VAL A 176 -12.63 -5.59 -4.97
C VAL A 176 -12.47 -6.86 -5.80
N PRO A 177 -11.86 -7.94 -5.27
CA PRO A 177 -11.75 -9.20 -5.98
C PRO A 177 -13.12 -9.82 -6.27
N GLU A 178 -13.30 -10.38 -7.47
CA GLU A 178 -14.55 -11.07 -7.86
C GLU A 178 -14.93 -12.20 -6.89
N PHE A 179 -13.94 -12.95 -6.41
CA PHE A 179 -14.12 -14.09 -5.53
C PHE A 179 -13.68 -13.80 -4.09
N ASP A 180 -13.83 -12.54 -3.64
CA ASP A 180 -13.60 -12.21 -2.23
C ASP A 180 -14.73 -12.76 -1.35
N THR A 181 -14.35 -13.56 -0.35
CA THR A 181 -15.29 -14.14 0.62
C THR A 181 -15.46 -13.31 1.87
N TYR A 182 -14.60 -12.30 2.11
CA TYR A 182 -14.70 -11.39 3.25
C TYR A 182 -15.65 -10.22 2.94
N LEU A 183 -15.50 -9.61 1.76
CA LEU A 183 -16.39 -8.56 1.27
C LEU A 183 -16.73 -8.78 -0.20
N PRO A 184 -17.82 -9.52 -0.51
CA PRO A 184 -18.23 -9.77 -1.89
C PRO A 184 -18.51 -8.47 -2.67
N PRO A 185 -18.32 -8.43 -4.00
CA PRO A 185 -18.46 -7.20 -4.80
C PRO A 185 -19.77 -6.42 -4.62
N ALA A 186 -20.91 -7.12 -4.56
CA ALA A 186 -22.21 -6.49 -4.35
C ALA A 186 -22.34 -5.85 -2.96
N GLU A 187 -21.75 -6.50 -1.94
CA GLU A 187 -21.67 -5.97 -0.58
C GLU A 187 -20.77 -4.73 -0.54
N ALA A 188 -19.60 -4.80 -1.16
CA ALA A 188 -18.65 -3.69 -1.23
C ALA A 188 -19.30 -2.45 -1.87
N ARG A 189 -19.93 -2.60 -3.04
CA ARG A 189 -20.67 -1.49 -3.68
C ARG A 189 -21.72 -0.89 -2.78
N ARG A 190 -22.50 -1.72 -2.07
CA ARG A 190 -23.55 -1.22 -1.19
C ARG A 190 -22.97 -0.46 0.00
N ARG A 191 -21.94 -1.00 0.65
CA ARG A 191 -21.32 -0.42 1.87
C ARG A 191 -20.59 0.88 1.54
N PHE A 192 -19.70 0.86 0.55
CA PHE A 192 -18.98 2.06 0.13
C PHE A 192 -19.92 3.09 -0.48
N GLY A 193 -20.88 2.70 -1.32
CA GLY A 193 -21.84 3.65 -1.90
C GLY A 193 -22.76 4.32 -0.87
N ALA A 194 -23.03 3.65 0.26
CA ALA A 194 -23.83 4.23 1.34
C ALA A 194 -23.04 5.26 2.17
N ASP A 195 -21.79 4.95 2.54
CA ASP A 195 -21.03 5.75 3.51
C ASP A 195 -19.94 6.63 2.87
N ILE A 196 -19.53 6.35 1.62
CA ILE A 196 -18.65 7.14 0.75
C ILE A 196 -19.21 7.17 -0.69
N PRO A 197 -20.25 7.98 -0.98
CA PRO A 197 -20.90 7.99 -2.30
C PRO A 197 -19.96 8.31 -3.48
N THR A 198 -18.82 8.93 -3.21
CA THR A 198 -17.78 9.26 -4.20
C THR A 198 -16.68 8.20 -4.34
N ALA A 199 -16.75 7.10 -3.58
CA ALA A 199 -15.77 6.03 -3.70
C ALA A 199 -15.90 5.32 -5.05
N ASP A 200 -14.76 5.11 -5.71
CA ASP A 200 -14.70 4.29 -6.91
C ASP A 200 -14.53 2.83 -6.50
N VAL A 201 -15.51 1.97 -6.83
CA VAL A 201 -15.50 0.55 -6.47
C VAL A 201 -15.25 -0.27 -7.73
N ILE A 202 -14.00 -0.69 -7.90
CA ILE A 202 -13.48 -1.36 -9.09
C ILE A 202 -13.45 -2.88 -8.86
N ASP A 203 -14.20 -3.61 -9.68
CA ASP A 203 -14.14 -5.07 -9.69
C ASP A 203 -12.81 -5.58 -10.26
N PHE A 204 -12.28 -6.65 -9.66
CA PHE A 204 -11.12 -7.38 -10.14
C PHE A 204 -11.53 -8.80 -10.58
N PRO A 205 -11.90 -8.98 -11.86
CA PRO A 205 -12.29 -10.28 -12.40
C PRO A 205 -11.21 -11.34 -12.25
N GLY A 206 -11.60 -12.55 -11.85
CA GLY A 206 -10.74 -13.70 -11.63
C GLY A 206 -9.87 -13.60 -10.37
N ALA A 207 -9.98 -12.52 -9.59
CA ALA A 207 -9.17 -12.33 -8.40
C ALA A 207 -9.83 -12.91 -7.14
N LYS A 208 -9.00 -13.41 -6.24
CA LYS A 208 -9.36 -13.77 -4.86
C LYS A 208 -8.78 -12.73 -3.91
N HIS A 209 -9.14 -12.79 -2.62
CA HIS A 209 -8.71 -11.87 -1.57
C HIS A 209 -7.20 -11.50 -1.61
N LEU A 210 -6.33 -12.47 -1.91
CA LEU A 210 -4.89 -12.26 -1.93
C LEU A 210 -4.33 -11.68 -3.25
N MET A 211 -5.15 -11.40 -4.27
CA MET A 211 -4.70 -10.81 -5.55
C MET A 211 -3.54 -11.52 -6.27
N VAL A 212 -3.33 -12.81 -5.97
CA VAL A 212 -2.28 -13.62 -6.60
C VAL A 212 -2.54 -13.71 -8.10
N GLY A 213 -1.51 -13.43 -8.91
CA GLY A 213 -1.62 -13.38 -10.37
C GLY A 213 -2.13 -12.05 -10.94
N HIS A 214 -2.57 -11.11 -10.08
CA HIS A 214 -3.14 -9.82 -10.49
C HIS A 214 -2.27 -8.62 -10.12
N SER A 215 -1.04 -8.85 -9.64
CA SER A 215 -0.17 -7.78 -9.13
C SER A 215 0.02 -6.63 -10.10
N ASP A 216 0.23 -6.93 -11.39
CA ASP A 216 0.48 -5.88 -12.38
C ASP A 216 -0.74 -4.97 -12.58
N LYS A 217 -1.95 -5.52 -12.58
CA LYS A 217 -3.21 -4.75 -12.63
C LYS A 217 -3.44 -3.94 -11.35
N VAL A 218 -3.08 -4.49 -10.19
CA VAL A 218 -3.16 -3.77 -8.92
C VAL A 218 -2.19 -2.59 -8.91
N LEU A 219 -0.95 -2.77 -9.37
CA LEU A 219 0.02 -1.68 -9.47
C LEU A 219 -0.44 -0.60 -10.45
N ASP A 220 -1.02 -0.98 -11.60
CA ASP A 220 -1.61 -0.02 -12.53
C ASP A 220 -2.73 0.78 -11.86
N ALA A 221 -3.65 0.12 -11.13
CA ALA A 221 -4.74 0.81 -10.44
C ALA A 221 -4.24 1.78 -9.36
N ILE A 222 -3.19 1.41 -8.61
CA ILE A 222 -2.54 2.31 -7.64
C ILE A 222 -1.96 3.55 -8.34
N VAL A 223 -1.23 3.36 -9.45
CA VAL A 223 -0.65 4.46 -10.23
C VAL A 223 -1.73 5.35 -10.82
N SER A 224 -2.76 4.77 -11.45
CA SER A 224 -3.86 5.53 -12.04
C SER A 224 -4.63 6.37 -11.03
N ALA A 225 -4.68 5.95 -9.76
CA ALA A 225 -5.30 6.71 -8.68
C ALA A 225 -4.39 7.84 -8.18
N ALA A 226 -3.14 7.53 -7.84
CA ALA A 226 -2.23 8.46 -7.15
C ALA A 226 -1.55 9.47 -8.09
N VAL A 227 -1.32 9.09 -9.35
CA VAL A 227 -0.62 9.89 -10.37
C VAL A 227 -1.28 9.68 -11.74
N PRO A 228 -2.52 10.17 -11.94
CA PRO A 228 -3.31 9.89 -13.15
C PRO A 228 -2.67 10.39 -14.46
N GLU A 229 -1.65 11.25 -14.39
CA GLU A 229 -0.88 11.68 -15.54
C GLU A 229 0.11 10.61 -16.06
N VAL A 230 0.42 9.58 -15.26
CA VAL A 230 1.25 8.45 -15.68
C VAL A 230 0.36 7.44 -16.42
N PRO A 231 0.63 7.16 -17.71
CA PRO A 231 -0.20 6.22 -18.47
C PRO A 231 -0.13 4.80 -17.90
N THR A 232 -1.30 4.19 -17.73
CA THR A 232 -1.44 2.77 -17.43
C THR A 232 -2.08 2.03 -18.61
N PRO A 233 -1.72 0.77 -18.90
CA PRO A 233 -0.89 -0.13 -18.09
C PRO A 233 0.59 0.26 -18.07
N LEU A 234 1.24 0.06 -16.92
CA LEU A 234 2.68 0.28 -16.80
C LEU A 234 3.47 -0.65 -17.76
N PRO A 235 4.67 -0.25 -18.18
CA PRO A 235 5.56 -1.11 -18.96
C PRO A 235 5.73 -2.49 -18.33
N ARG A 236 5.70 -3.54 -19.15
CA ARG A 236 5.93 -4.93 -18.74
C ARG A 236 7.35 -5.41 -19.05
N THR A 237 8.10 -4.55 -19.72
CA THR A 237 9.48 -4.75 -20.11
C THR A 237 10.32 -3.57 -19.63
N TRP A 238 11.63 -3.79 -19.50
CA TRP A 238 12.59 -2.79 -19.03
C TRP A 238 13.90 -2.92 -19.80
N SER A 239 14.42 -1.80 -20.30
CA SER A 239 15.68 -1.73 -21.05
C SER A 239 16.83 -1.11 -20.26
N GLY A 240 16.61 -0.79 -18.98
CA GLY A 240 17.64 -0.19 -18.11
C GLY A 240 18.35 -1.22 -17.20
N PRO A 241 19.27 -0.73 -16.34
CA PRO A 241 19.84 -1.52 -15.27
C PRO A 241 18.73 -2.12 -14.40
N HIS A 242 18.91 -3.36 -13.97
CA HIS A 242 17.98 -4.04 -13.08
C HIS A 242 18.72 -5.12 -12.30
N GLU A 243 18.14 -5.52 -11.18
CA GLU A 243 18.61 -6.62 -10.35
C GLU A 243 17.56 -7.72 -10.29
N ARG A 244 18.00 -8.91 -9.88
CA ARG A 244 17.10 -10.00 -9.51
C ARG A 244 17.32 -10.36 -8.05
N ARG A 245 16.24 -10.33 -7.27
CA ARG A 245 16.27 -10.71 -5.86
C ARG A 245 15.37 -11.90 -5.60
N GLN A 246 15.95 -12.95 -5.03
CA GLN A 246 15.19 -14.12 -4.60
C GLN A 246 14.25 -13.71 -3.45
N VAL A 247 13.01 -14.19 -3.52
CA VAL A 247 12.02 -13.93 -2.48
C VAL A 247 12.30 -14.86 -1.30
N THR A 248 12.69 -14.28 -0.17
CA THR A 248 12.78 -15.00 1.10
C THR A 248 11.39 -15.06 1.74
N ILE A 249 10.89 -16.26 2.02
CA ILE A 249 9.65 -16.42 2.79
C ILE A 249 10.04 -16.42 4.27
N VAL A 250 9.63 -15.38 4.98
CA VAL A 250 9.82 -15.27 6.43
C VAL A 250 8.60 -15.88 7.10
N THR A 251 8.81 -16.89 7.92
CA THR A 251 7.76 -17.46 8.78
C THR A 251 7.68 -16.61 10.05
N SER A 252 6.52 -15.98 10.25
CA SER A 252 6.16 -15.19 11.44
C SER A 252 5.96 -16.05 12.68
#